data_AF-A0A3C1LF42-F1
#
_entry.id   AF-A0A3C1LF42-F1
#
_cell.length_a   1.000
_cell.length_b   1.000
_cell.length_c   1.000
_cell.angle_alpha   90.00
_cell.angle_beta   90.00
_cell.angle_gamma   90.00
#
_symmetry.space_group_name_H-M   'P 1'
#
loop_
_entity.id
_entity.type
_entity.pdbx_description
1 polymer ?
#
loop_
_entity_poly.entity_id
_entity_poly.type
_entity_poly.pdbx_seq_one_letter_code
_entity_poly.pdbx_strand_id
1 'polypeptide(L)'
;MKFQSNALKVLTILIALVAFGLQAFQEPKQQRKRNLKVLPENITRDSLDALMDFYCESLKVKCSFCHAPRENDPKKLNFTSDAKPEKEIARQMINMTNELNRKYFTFKETVNTGAV
;
A
#
# COMPACT_ATOMS: atom_id res chain seq x y z
N MET A 1 -11.04 44.21 31.49
CA MET A 1 -11.58 43.00 30.81
C MET A 1 -11.46 42.98 29.28
N LYS A 2 -11.24 44.10 28.56
CA LYS A 2 -11.12 44.13 27.07
C LYS A 2 -9.83 43.52 26.50
N PHE A 3 -8.75 43.47 27.28
CA PHE A 3 -7.46 42.90 26.84
C PHE A 3 -7.52 41.38 26.67
N GLN A 4 -8.26 40.69 27.54
CA GLN A 4 -8.45 39.24 27.47
C GLN A 4 -9.37 38.81 26.31
N SER A 5 -10.36 39.63 25.94
CA SER A 5 -11.21 39.36 24.78
C SER A 5 -10.48 39.53 23.44
N ASN A 6 -9.48 40.41 23.37
CA ASN A 6 -8.68 40.61 22.15
C ASN A 6 -7.63 39.50 22.01
N ALA A 7 -6.99 39.11 23.11
CA ALA A 7 -6.09 37.95 23.14
C ALA A 7 -6.81 36.64 22.75
N LEU A 8 -8.05 36.45 23.22
CA LEU A 8 -8.87 35.30 22.86
C LEU A 8 -9.23 35.29 21.36
N LYS A 9 -9.56 36.45 20.78
CA LYS A 9 -9.84 36.58 19.33
C LYS A 9 -8.60 36.27 18.48
N VAL A 10 -7.43 36.81 18.86
CA VAL A 10 -6.17 36.54 18.17
C VAL A 10 -5.81 35.06 18.22
N LEU A 11 -6.01 34.41 19.37
CA LEU A 11 -5.76 32.98 19.53
C LEU A 11 -6.69 32.13 18.65
N THR A 12 -7.98 32.48 18.57
CA THR A 12 -8.92 31.76 17.69
C THR A 12 -8.57 31.91 16.21
N ILE A 13 -8.06 33.08 15.79
CA ILE A 13 -7.62 33.32 14.41
C ILE A 13 -6.36 32.51 14.09
N LEU A 14 -5.39 32.45 15.01
CA LEU A 14 -4.18 31.64 14.85
C LEU A 14 -4.48 30.15 14.72
N ILE A 15 -5.38 29.62 15.56
CA ILE A 15 -5.80 28.21 15.49
C ILE A 15 -6.51 27.92 14.17
N ALA A 16 -7.38 28.82 13.70
CA ALA A 16 -8.07 28.67 12.42
C ALA A 16 -7.09 28.68 11.23
N LEU A 17 -6.06 29.53 11.26
CA LEU A 17 -5.00 29.59 10.25
C LEU A 17 -4.18 28.29 10.18
N VAL A 18 -3.81 27.73 11.34
CA VAL A 18 -3.07 26.47 11.42
C VAL A 18 -3.94 25.30 10.93
N ALA A 19 -5.21 25.24 11.31
CA ALA A 19 -6.15 24.21 10.88
C ALA A 19 -6.38 24.22 9.35
N PHE A 20 -6.47 25.40 8.74
CA PHE A 20 -6.58 25.54 7.28
C PHE A 20 -5.28 25.17 6.56
N GLY A 21 -4.11 25.49 7.12
CA GLY A 21 -2.82 25.11 6.53
C GLY A 21 -2.59 23.60 6.43
N LEU A 22 -3.12 22.82 7.38
CA LEU A 22 -2.98 21.35 7.40
C LEU A 22 -3.71 20.65 6.23
N GLN A 23 -4.77 21.25 5.69
CA GLN A 23 -5.53 20.66 4.57
C GLN A 23 -4.79 20.78 3.24
N ALA A 24 -3.89 21.76 3.09
CA ALA A 24 -3.08 21.94 1.88
C ALA A 24 -2.03 20.83 1.67
N PHE A 25 -1.68 20.07 2.72
CA PHE A 25 -0.75 18.95 2.64
C PHE A 25 -1.42 17.61 2.33
N GLN A 26 -2.75 17.57 2.25
CA GLN A 26 -3.48 16.37 1.87
C GLN A 26 -3.60 16.31 0.35
N GLU A 27 -2.52 15.90 -0.31
CA GLU A 27 -2.58 15.41 -1.70
C GLU A 27 -3.68 14.34 -1.77
N PRO A 28 -4.72 14.50 -2.61
CA PRO A 28 -5.69 13.44 -2.84
C PRO A 28 -4.90 12.28 -3.45
N LYS A 29 -4.61 11.25 -2.64
CA LYS A 29 -3.97 10.02 -3.10
C LYS A 29 -4.85 9.46 -4.20
N GLN A 30 -4.50 9.74 -5.45
CA GLN A 30 -5.17 9.22 -6.61
C GLN A 30 -4.97 7.70 -6.56
N GLN A 31 -5.93 7.01 -5.96
CA GLN A 31 -5.87 5.57 -5.82
C GLN A 31 -5.96 5.01 -7.24
N ARG A 32 -4.82 4.60 -7.78
CA ARG A 32 -4.80 3.77 -8.98
C ARG A 32 -5.79 2.64 -8.73
N LYS A 33 -6.70 2.39 -9.67
CA LYS A 33 -7.61 1.24 -9.57
C LYS A 33 -6.76 0.00 -9.26
N ARG A 34 -7.10 -0.72 -8.21
CA ARG A 34 -6.42 -1.92 -7.72
C ARG A 34 -7.37 -3.11 -7.84
N ASN A 35 -6.84 -4.27 -8.20
CA ASN A 35 -7.56 -5.56 -8.22
C ASN A 35 -6.79 -6.56 -7.35
N LEU A 36 -6.72 -6.24 -6.05
CA LEU A 36 -6.07 -7.07 -5.04
C LEU A 36 -7.11 -8.06 -4.51
N LYS A 37 -6.85 -9.37 -4.68
CA LYS A 37 -7.73 -10.45 -4.18
C LYS A 37 -7.16 -11.19 -2.97
N VAL A 38 -5.82 -11.19 -2.83
CA VAL A 38 -5.09 -11.93 -1.80
C VAL A 38 -4.31 -11.00 -0.88
N LEU A 39 -3.71 -9.95 -1.44
CA LEU A 39 -2.96 -8.95 -0.67
C LEU A 39 -3.92 -7.96 0.03
N PRO A 40 -3.53 -7.39 1.18
CA PRO A 40 -4.36 -6.41 1.89
C PRO A 40 -4.71 -5.20 1.03
N GLU A 41 -5.96 -4.75 1.06
CA GLU A 41 -6.41 -3.58 0.28
C GLU A 41 -5.75 -2.27 0.72
N ASN A 42 -5.37 -2.19 1.99
CA ASN A 42 -4.72 -1.03 2.61
C ASN A 42 -3.19 -1.02 2.46
N ILE A 43 -2.60 -1.98 1.73
CA ILE A 43 -1.16 -1.99 1.46
C ILE A 43 -0.72 -0.65 0.83
N THR A 44 0.43 -0.13 1.29
CA THR A 44 1.00 1.09 0.71
C THR A 44 1.48 0.81 -0.72
N ARG A 45 1.60 1.85 -1.54
CA ARG A 45 2.10 1.69 -2.91
C ARG A 45 3.52 1.13 -2.91
N ASP A 46 4.41 1.69 -2.10
CA ASP A 46 5.81 1.33 -2.11
C ASP A 46 6.02 -0.11 -1.60
N SER A 47 5.23 -0.55 -0.60
CA SER A 47 5.22 -1.94 -0.16
C SER A 47 4.69 -2.90 -1.23
N LEU A 48 3.66 -2.48 -1.98
CA LEU A 48 3.11 -3.29 -3.07
C LEU A 48 4.11 -3.42 -4.22
N ASP A 49 4.76 -2.33 -4.62
CA ASP A 49 5.75 -2.31 -5.70
C ASP A 49 6.97 -3.17 -5.32
N ALA A 50 7.50 -3.00 -4.10
CA ALA A 50 8.60 -3.83 -3.59
C ALA A 50 8.27 -5.33 -3.59
N LEU A 51 7.03 -5.70 -3.25
CA LEU A 51 6.59 -7.09 -3.25
C LEU A 51 6.51 -7.66 -4.68
N MET A 52 6.06 -6.87 -5.65
CA MET A 52 6.00 -7.30 -7.05
C MET A 52 7.40 -7.44 -7.66
N ASP A 53 8.33 -6.55 -7.32
CA ASP A 53 9.73 -6.63 -7.71
C ASP A 53 10.38 -7.89 -7.12
N PHE A 54 10.13 -8.17 -5.83
CA PHE A 54 10.61 -9.39 -5.18
C PHE A 54 10.11 -10.67 -5.86
N TYR A 55 8.85 -10.72 -6.29
CA TYR A 55 8.33 -11.86 -7.05
C TYR A 55 9.01 -12.00 -8.41
N CYS A 56 9.21 -10.88 -9.12
CA CYS A 56 9.89 -10.89 -10.41
C CYS A 56 11.33 -11.40 -10.28
N GLU A 57 12.07 -10.92 -9.27
CA GLU A 57 13.44 -11.34 -9.00
C GLU A 57 13.51 -12.83 -8.61
N SER A 58 12.66 -13.26 -7.68
CA SER A 58 12.64 -14.65 -7.18
C SER A 58 12.31 -15.66 -8.28
N LEU A 59 11.42 -15.30 -9.19
CA LEU A 59 11.00 -16.15 -10.32
C LEU A 59 11.84 -15.93 -11.58
N LYS A 60 12.77 -14.97 -11.57
CA LYS A 60 13.59 -14.54 -12.72
C LYS A 60 12.76 -14.15 -13.95
N VAL A 61 11.63 -13.47 -13.72
CA VAL A 61 10.73 -12.98 -14.77
C VAL A 61 10.61 -11.45 -14.72
N LYS A 62 9.91 -10.85 -15.68
CA LYS A 62 9.59 -9.41 -15.70
C LYS A 62 8.11 -9.19 -15.46
N CYS A 63 7.70 -7.96 -15.16
CA CYS A 63 6.29 -7.62 -14.88
C CYS A 63 5.31 -8.05 -15.99
N SER A 64 5.74 -8.00 -17.26
CA SER A 64 4.92 -8.44 -18.42
C SER A 64 4.65 -9.95 -18.45
N PHE A 65 5.38 -10.75 -17.66
CA PHE A 65 5.10 -12.17 -17.50
C PHE A 65 3.77 -12.42 -16.79
N CYS A 66 3.42 -11.61 -15.79
CA CYS A 66 2.13 -11.75 -15.09
C CYS A 66 1.10 -10.71 -15.55
N HIS A 67 1.53 -9.52 -15.95
CA HIS A 67 0.62 -8.43 -16.30
C HIS A 67 0.43 -8.29 -17.81
N ALA A 68 -0.84 -8.19 -18.22
CA ALA A 68 -1.22 -7.97 -19.61
C ALA A 68 -0.90 -6.53 -20.06
N PRO A 69 -0.61 -6.30 -21.35
CA PRO A 69 -0.58 -4.95 -21.90
C PRO A 69 -1.95 -4.27 -21.82
N ARG A 70 -1.98 -2.93 -21.90
CA ARG A 70 -3.24 -2.18 -22.04
C ARG A 70 -3.75 -2.30 -23.48
N GLU A 71 -5.07 -2.44 -23.64
CA GLU A 71 -5.72 -2.50 -24.96
C GLU A 71 -5.40 -1.26 -25.81
N ASN A 72 -5.41 -0.07 -25.21
CA ASN A 72 -5.20 1.20 -25.90
C ASN A 72 -3.73 1.63 -26.00
N ASP A 73 -2.81 0.98 -25.29
CA ASP A 73 -1.38 1.31 -25.30
C ASP A 73 -0.55 0.06 -24.95
N PRO A 74 -0.20 -0.77 -25.96
CA PRO A 74 0.50 -2.03 -25.73
C PRO A 74 1.90 -1.88 -25.11
N LYS A 75 2.49 -0.67 -25.13
CA LYS A 75 3.77 -0.39 -24.48
C LYS A 75 3.64 -0.26 -22.96
N LYS A 76 2.41 -0.11 -22.44
CA LYS A 76 2.12 -0.01 -21.00
C LYS A 76 1.38 -1.24 -20.52
N LEU A 77 1.60 -1.59 -19.26
CA LEU A 77 0.93 -2.72 -18.61
C LEU A 77 -0.39 -2.28 -17.95
N ASN A 78 -1.35 -3.20 -17.98
CA ASN A 78 -2.60 -3.15 -17.24
C ASN A 78 -2.48 -4.03 -15.98
N PHE A 79 -2.02 -3.42 -14.89
CA PHE A 79 -1.79 -4.12 -13.62
C PHE A 79 -3.08 -4.71 -12.99
N THR A 80 -4.25 -4.15 -13.34
CA THR A 80 -5.54 -4.64 -12.84
C THR A 80 -6.10 -5.83 -13.61
N SER A 81 -5.69 -6.01 -14.87
CA SER A 81 -6.21 -7.07 -15.73
C SER A 81 -5.83 -8.46 -15.24
N ASP A 82 -6.76 -9.40 -15.37
CA ASP A 82 -6.58 -10.83 -15.10
C ASP A 82 -6.52 -11.64 -16.41
N ALA A 83 -6.29 -10.98 -17.56
CA ALA A 83 -6.24 -11.63 -18.87
C ALA A 83 -5.11 -12.65 -19.03
N LYS A 84 -4.10 -12.63 -18.15
CA LYS A 84 -2.97 -13.56 -18.14
C LYS A 84 -3.13 -14.58 -17.00
N PRO A 85 -3.12 -15.90 -17.28
CA PRO A 85 -3.31 -16.92 -16.26
C PRO A 85 -2.21 -16.93 -15.19
N GLU A 86 -1.00 -16.48 -15.51
CA GLU A 86 0.15 -16.41 -14.59
C GLU A 86 -0.15 -15.54 -13.36
N LYS A 87 -0.99 -14.51 -13.50
CA LYS A 87 -1.41 -13.68 -12.38
C LYS A 87 -2.26 -14.44 -11.38
N GLU A 88 -3.13 -15.33 -11.85
CA GLU A 88 -3.94 -16.16 -10.98
C GLU A 88 -3.10 -17.25 -10.31
N ILE A 89 -2.15 -17.85 -11.04
CA ILE A 89 -1.18 -18.78 -10.47
C ILE A 89 -0.36 -18.08 -9.35
N ALA A 90 0.11 -16.86 -9.57
CA ALA A 90 0.82 -16.09 -8.56
C ALA A 90 -0.04 -15.87 -7.29
N ARG A 91 -1.34 -15.60 -7.42
CA ARG A 91 -2.26 -15.51 -6.27
C ARG A 91 -2.36 -16.83 -5.52
N GLN A 92 -2.44 -17.94 -6.23
CA GLN A 92 -2.45 -19.27 -5.62
C GLN A 92 -1.14 -19.56 -4.88
N MET A 93 0.01 -19.17 -5.44
CA MET A 93 1.30 -19.27 -4.75
C MET A 93 1.31 -18.48 -3.45
N ILE A 94 0.79 -17.24 -3.45
CA ILE A 94 0.69 -16.42 -2.23
C ILE A 94 -0.21 -17.09 -1.19
N ASN A 95 -1.38 -17.59 -1.59
CA ASN A 95 -2.29 -18.30 -0.69
C ASN A 95 -1.65 -19.57 -0.11
N MET A 96 -0.98 -20.36 -0.94
CA MET A 96 -0.26 -21.55 -0.51
C MET A 96 0.83 -21.19 0.52
N THR A 97 1.65 -20.17 0.25
CA THR A 97 2.68 -19.71 1.20
C THR A 97 2.05 -19.23 2.51
N ASN A 98 0.96 -18.46 2.45
CA ASN A 98 0.24 -18.00 3.63
C ASN A 98 -0.34 -19.18 4.45
N GLU A 99 -0.83 -20.22 3.78
CA GLU A 99 -1.31 -21.44 4.43
C GLU A 99 -0.17 -22.20 5.10
N LEU A 100 0.95 -22.41 4.40
CA LEU A 100 2.14 -23.06 4.97
C LEU A 100 2.63 -22.33 6.20
N ASN A 101 2.74 -20.99 6.14
CA ASN A 101 3.14 -20.14 7.25
C ASN A 101 2.19 -20.33 8.45
N ARG A 102 0.87 -20.25 8.23
CA ARG A 102 -0.10 -20.45 9.30
C ARG A 102 -0.10 -21.85 9.90
N LYS A 103 0.06 -22.88 9.06
CA LYS A 103 -0.10 -24.29 9.46
C LYS A 103 1.14 -24.83 10.16
N TYR A 104 2.33 -24.44 9.70
CA TYR A 104 3.59 -25.04 10.14
C TYR A 104 4.50 -24.09 10.92
N PHE A 105 4.28 -22.78 10.83
CA PHE A 105 5.12 -21.78 11.49
C PHE A 105 4.30 -20.97 12.50
N THR A 106 4.18 -21.50 13.72
CA THR A 106 3.54 -20.79 14.83
C THR A 106 4.55 -19.82 15.44
N PHE A 107 4.51 -18.55 15.04
CA PHE A 107 5.25 -17.49 15.73
C PHE A 107 4.61 -17.25 17.10
N LYS A 108 5.20 -17.79 18.17
CA LYS A 108 4.90 -17.34 19.53
C LYS A 108 5.61 -16.00 19.73
N GLU A 109 4.86 -14.91 19.93
CA GLU A 109 5.41 -13.61 20.32
C GLU A 109 5.96 -13.59 21.76
N THR A 110 6.90 -14.49 22.05
CA THR A 110 7.76 -14.39 23.23
C THR A 110 9.16 -14.89 22.89
N VAL A 111 9.81 -14.28 21.90
CA VAL A 111 11.28 -14.22 21.96
C VAL A 111 11.58 -12.99 22.82
N ASN A 112 11.71 -13.23 24.11
CA ASN A 112 12.25 -12.25 25.04
C ASN A 112 13.74 -12.11 24.70
N THR A 113 14.07 -11.27 23.72
CA THR A 113 15.45 -10.82 23.52
C THR A 113 15.76 -9.84 24.64
N GLY A 114 15.99 -10.38 25.83
CA GLY A 114 16.83 -9.71 26.80
C GLY A 114 18.21 -9.58 26.17
N ALA A 115 18.67 -8.33 26.05
CA ALA A 115 20.06 -7.93 25.93
C ALA A 115 20.98 -8.80 25.04
N VAL A 116 21.22 -8.32 23.81
CA VAL A 116 22.59 -8.19 23.27
C VAL A 116 22.68 -6.85 22.55
#